data_AF-A0A031FNS0-F1
#
_entry.id   AF-A0A031FNS0-F1
#
_cell.length_a   1.000
_cell.length_b   1.000
_cell.length_c   1.000
_cell.angle_alpha   90.00
_cell.angle_beta   90.00
_cell.angle_gamma   90.00
#
_symmetry.space_group_name_H-M   'P 1'
#
loop_
_entity.id
_entity.type
_entity.pdbx_description
1 polymer ?
#
loop_
_entity_poly.entity_id
_entity_poly.type
_entity_poly.pdbx_seq_one_letter_code
_entity_poly.pdbx_strand_id
1 'polypeptide(L)'
;MGIGEVIRPLKNSLDGMPVHVRQLADMFRKHGQKQDLNRSQVNAIDTVGDAWRTDTHWTPDSIVSWKGDAPDPSEYLDGDYIKQHLAQFEDGASRIYFSDSLHANGPGQRDHSTFVFPTSELQKILDETGGNANEIADRLGIERKWFFDDNGDPVPVEVRHFDPSELTNLRMPSGNEAGANDNWIPGGHLPTGIPEAVIDVPPSATGVGRDLDNDYNPGLWPGTGQGLTLHK
;
A
#
# COMPACT_ATOMS: atom_id res chain seq x y z
N MET A 1 4.02 -48.18 -17.23
CA MET A 1 3.64 -47.75 -18.60
C MET A 1 2.16 -47.41 -18.56
N GLY A 2 1.67 -46.21 -18.83
CA GLY A 2 2.23 -44.89 -18.99
C GLY A 2 1.03 -43.96 -18.77
N ILE A 3 1.16 -43.04 -17.83
CA ILE A 3 0.13 -42.05 -17.49
C ILE A 3 0.30 -40.94 -18.54
N GLY A 4 -0.65 -40.81 -19.46
CA GLY A 4 -0.58 -39.87 -20.57
C GLY A 4 -1.93 -39.19 -20.80
N GLU A 5 -1.95 -37.89 -20.50
CA GLU A 5 -2.83 -36.86 -21.06
C GLU A 5 -4.36 -37.03 -20.98
N VAL A 6 -4.98 -36.46 -19.94
CA VAL A 6 -6.27 -35.75 -20.10
C VAL A 6 -6.39 -34.61 -19.08
N ILE A 7 -5.51 -33.59 -19.13
CA ILE A 7 -5.76 -32.30 -18.43
C ILE A 7 -5.47 -31.14 -19.38
N ARG A 8 -6.29 -31.05 -20.43
CA ARG A 8 -6.60 -29.82 -21.19
C ARG A 8 -8.05 -29.97 -21.62
N PRO A 9 -9.03 -29.32 -20.96
CA PRO A 9 -9.41 -27.98 -21.42
C PRO A 9 -10.16 -27.14 -20.34
N LEU A 10 -9.46 -26.38 -19.51
CA LEU A 10 -10.06 -25.22 -18.80
C LEU A 10 -9.66 -23.89 -19.45
N LYS A 11 -8.67 -23.91 -20.36
CA LYS A 11 -8.16 -22.72 -21.06
C LYS A 11 -8.97 -22.34 -22.31
N ASN A 12 -9.84 -23.23 -22.81
CA ASN A 12 -10.66 -22.98 -24.00
C ASN A 12 -12.13 -22.62 -23.70
N SER A 13 -12.55 -22.45 -22.45
CA SER A 13 -13.96 -22.13 -22.13
C SER A 13 -14.26 -20.63 -21.99
N LEU A 14 -13.30 -19.74 -22.26
CA LEU A 14 -13.48 -18.29 -22.08
C LEU A 14 -13.29 -17.45 -23.35
N ASP A 15 -12.86 -18.05 -24.47
CA ASP A 15 -12.71 -17.37 -25.77
C ASP A 15 -13.99 -17.38 -26.64
N GLY A 16 -15.05 -18.07 -26.20
CA GLY A 16 -16.34 -18.11 -26.89
C GLY A 16 -17.49 -17.40 -26.18
N MET A 17 -17.24 -16.71 -25.06
CA MET A 17 -18.32 -16.12 -24.26
C MET A 17 -18.64 -14.67 -24.67
N PRO A 18 -19.93 -14.30 -24.78
CA PRO A 18 -20.34 -12.93 -25.12
C PRO A 18 -19.72 -11.89 -24.18
N VAL A 19 -19.37 -10.71 -24.70
CA VAL A 19 -18.69 -9.61 -23.99
C VAL A 19 -19.28 -9.30 -22.61
N HIS A 20 -20.60 -9.44 -22.45
CA HIS A 20 -21.31 -9.23 -21.19
C HIS A 20 -20.96 -10.25 -20.08
N VAL A 21 -20.53 -11.48 -20.41
CA VAL A 21 -20.19 -12.52 -19.44
C VAL A 21 -18.74 -12.37 -18.91
N ARG A 22 -17.81 -11.86 -19.75
CA ARG A 22 -16.49 -11.40 -19.29
C ARG A 22 -16.63 -10.20 -18.36
N GLN A 23 -17.46 -9.22 -18.75
CA GLN A 23 -17.76 -8.06 -17.90
C GLN A 23 -18.38 -8.48 -16.57
N LEU A 24 -19.27 -9.49 -16.54
CA LEU A 24 -19.82 -10.05 -15.30
C LEU A 24 -18.75 -10.73 -14.45
N ALA A 25 -17.86 -11.55 -15.01
CA ALA A 25 -16.78 -12.20 -14.26
C ALA A 25 -15.79 -11.18 -13.66
N ASP A 26 -15.49 -10.11 -14.41
CA ASP A 26 -14.65 -8.99 -13.94
C ASP A 26 -15.39 -8.12 -12.92
N MET A 27 -16.71 -7.96 -13.07
CA MET A 27 -17.57 -7.34 -12.05
C MET A 27 -17.61 -8.17 -10.76
N PHE A 28 -17.72 -9.50 -10.84
CA PHE A 28 -17.74 -10.39 -9.68
C PHE A 28 -16.38 -10.43 -8.97
N ARG A 29 -15.26 -10.39 -9.71
CA ARG A 29 -13.92 -10.23 -9.11
C ARG A 29 -13.77 -8.87 -8.43
N LYS A 30 -14.18 -7.79 -9.10
CA LYS A 30 -14.12 -6.42 -8.55
C LYS A 30 -15.04 -6.24 -7.35
N HIS A 31 -16.26 -6.79 -7.39
CA HIS A 31 -17.20 -6.78 -6.27
C HIS A 31 -16.73 -7.68 -5.13
N GLY A 32 -16.13 -8.85 -5.43
CA GLY A 32 -15.54 -9.74 -4.43
C GLY A 32 -14.39 -9.07 -3.68
N GLN A 33 -13.39 -8.55 -4.41
CA GLN A 33 -12.28 -7.82 -3.78
C GLN A 33 -12.76 -6.59 -3.01
N LYS A 34 -13.72 -5.81 -3.53
CA LYS A 34 -14.28 -4.68 -2.78
C LYS A 34 -15.05 -5.13 -1.53
N GLN A 35 -15.79 -6.22 -1.58
CA GLN A 35 -16.47 -6.78 -0.40
C GLN A 35 -15.45 -7.27 0.64
N ASP A 36 -14.37 -7.92 0.19
CA ASP A 36 -13.30 -8.39 1.06
C ASP A 36 -12.54 -7.23 1.69
N LEU A 37 -12.22 -6.18 0.92
CA LEU A 37 -11.61 -4.94 1.42
C LEU A 37 -12.52 -4.22 2.43
N ASN A 38 -13.80 -4.06 2.13
CA ASN A 38 -14.76 -3.45 3.05
C ASN A 38 -14.86 -4.24 4.37
N ARG A 39 -14.91 -5.58 4.30
CA ARG A 39 -14.93 -6.43 5.49
C ARG A 39 -13.62 -6.32 6.28
N SER A 40 -12.48 -6.25 5.58
CA SER A 40 -11.17 -6.10 6.19
C SER A 40 -11.01 -4.73 6.85
N GLN A 41 -11.52 -3.66 6.22
CA GLN A 41 -11.60 -2.32 6.82
C GLN A 41 -12.38 -2.32 8.14
N VAL A 42 -13.56 -2.94 8.17
CA VAL A 42 -14.36 -3.06 9.40
C VAL A 42 -13.58 -3.82 10.48
N ASN A 43 -12.97 -4.96 10.14
CA ASN A 43 -12.17 -5.73 11.08
C ASN A 43 -10.93 -4.96 11.57
N ALA A 44 -10.27 -4.19 10.71
CA ALA A 44 -9.10 -3.40 11.06
C ALA A 44 -9.47 -2.25 12.01
N ILE A 45 -10.58 -1.57 11.76
CA ILE A 45 -11.16 -0.58 12.68
C ILE A 45 -11.47 -1.21 14.03
N ASP A 46 -12.06 -2.42 14.04
CA ASP A 46 -12.32 -3.17 15.28
C ASP A 46 -11.04 -3.59 16.00
N THR A 47 -9.95 -3.88 15.26
CA THR A 47 -8.64 -4.27 15.82
C THR A 47 -7.97 -3.11 16.55
N VAL A 48 -8.22 -1.87 16.13
CA VAL A 48 -7.77 -0.65 16.82
C VAL A 48 -8.70 -0.31 17.99
N GLY A 49 -9.77 -1.08 18.24
CA GLY A 49 -10.82 -0.77 19.21
C GLY A 49 -10.34 -0.39 20.62
N ASP A 50 -9.35 -1.11 21.16
CA ASP A 50 -8.79 -0.84 22.49
C ASP A 50 -7.77 0.33 22.50
N ALA A 51 -7.33 0.78 21.32
CA ALA A 51 -6.41 1.91 21.17
C ALA A 51 -7.12 3.27 21.16
N TRP A 52 -8.44 3.29 20.96
CA TRP A 52 -9.21 4.53 20.97
C TRP A 52 -9.30 5.09 22.38
N ARG A 53 -9.05 6.38 22.50
CA ARG A 53 -9.26 7.10 23.76
C ARG A 53 -10.74 7.14 24.09
N THR A 54 -11.10 6.64 25.26
CA THR A 54 -12.49 6.62 25.73
C THR A 54 -12.95 7.95 26.32
N ASP A 55 -12.04 8.91 26.53
CA ASP A 55 -12.32 10.23 27.11
C ASP A 55 -12.56 11.33 26.06
N THR A 56 -12.75 10.94 24.80
CA THR A 56 -12.90 11.85 23.66
C THR A 56 -14.25 11.64 22.96
N HIS A 57 -14.64 12.60 22.13
CA HIS A 57 -15.87 12.50 21.32
C HIS A 57 -15.60 11.89 19.93
N TRP A 58 -14.36 11.50 19.65
CA TRP A 58 -13.95 10.97 18.36
C TRP A 58 -14.32 9.50 18.23
N THR A 59 -14.75 9.11 17.03
CA THR A 59 -15.07 7.73 16.67
C THR A 59 -14.39 7.39 15.34
N PRO A 60 -14.13 6.10 15.03
CA PRO A 60 -13.59 5.72 13.73
C PRO A 60 -14.34 6.35 12.55
N ASP A 61 -15.67 6.26 12.57
CA ASP A 61 -16.53 6.81 11.53
C ASP A 61 -16.42 8.33 11.42
N SER A 62 -16.29 9.04 12.54
CA SER A 62 -16.13 10.49 12.50
C SER A 62 -14.79 10.88 11.88
N ILE A 63 -13.70 10.19 12.18
CA ILE A 63 -12.38 10.47 11.60
C ILE A 63 -12.33 10.19 10.10
N VAL A 64 -12.83 9.04 9.64
CA VAL A 64 -12.82 8.69 8.20
C VAL A 64 -13.62 9.69 7.36
N SER A 65 -14.63 10.34 7.95
CA SER A 65 -15.43 11.35 7.25
C SER A 65 -14.70 12.70 7.05
N TRP A 66 -13.61 12.96 7.76
CA TRP A 66 -12.83 14.21 7.70
C TRP A 66 -11.57 14.02 6.87
N LYS A 67 -11.69 13.93 5.55
CA LYS A 67 -10.52 13.87 4.66
C LYS A 67 -9.88 15.26 4.50
N GLY A 68 -8.67 15.43 5.01
CA GLY A 68 -7.87 16.67 4.85
C GLY A 68 -7.90 17.63 6.04
N ASP A 69 -8.83 17.46 6.97
CA ASP A 69 -8.95 18.25 8.22
C ASP A 69 -9.16 17.35 9.46
N ALA A 70 -8.75 16.08 9.39
CA ALA A 70 -8.84 15.18 10.53
C ALA A 70 -8.01 15.71 11.72
N PRO A 71 -8.47 15.53 12.98
CA PRO A 71 -7.69 15.88 14.16
C PRO A 71 -6.37 15.09 14.19
N ASP A 72 -5.42 15.58 15.00
CA ASP A 72 -4.17 14.86 15.23
C ASP A 72 -4.44 13.46 15.83
N PRO A 73 -3.74 12.39 15.40
CA PRO A 73 -3.93 11.06 15.97
C PRO A 73 -3.88 10.98 17.50
N SER A 74 -3.09 11.83 18.16
CA SER A 74 -3.01 11.87 19.63
C SER A 74 -4.27 12.41 20.33
N GLU A 75 -5.17 13.08 19.58
CA GLU A 75 -6.46 13.54 20.07
C GLU A 75 -7.48 12.40 20.21
N TYR A 76 -7.27 11.26 19.55
CA TYR A 76 -8.22 10.14 19.55
C TYR A 76 -7.61 8.75 19.77
N LEU A 77 -6.30 8.60 19.63
CA LEU A 77 -5.56 7.37 19.96
C LEU A 77 -4.79 7.49 21.27
N ASP A 78 -4.70 6.38 21.98
CA ASP A 78 -3.91 6.28 23.20
C ASP A 78 -2.42 6.51 22.91
N GLY A 79 -1.75 7.26 23.80
CA GLY A 79 -0.35 7.62 23.61
C GLY A 79 0.61 6.43 23.68
N ASP A 80 0.29 5.41 24.49
CA ASP A 80 1.11 4.20 24.57
C ASP A 80 0.86 3.28 23.37
N TYR A 81 -0.37 3.26 22.83
CA TYR A 81 -0.63 2.64 21.52
C TYR A 81 0.22 3.27 20.42
N ILE A 82 0.23 4.61 20.30
CA ILE A 82 1.02 5.31 19.28
C ILE A 82 2.51 4.93 19.38
N LYS A 83 3.07 4.93 20.60
CA LYS A 83 4.47 4.53 20.81
C LYS A 83 4.73 3.09 20.38
N GLN A 84 3.88 2.15 20.81
CA GLN A 84 4.02 0.74 20.45
C GLN A 84 3.90 0.53 18.95
N HIS A 85 2.98 1.25 18.29
CA HIS A 85 2.80 1.18 16.86
C HIS A 85 4.06 1.62 16.10
N LEU A 86 4.60 2.79 16.47
CA LEU A 86 5.78 3.36 15.81
C LEU A 86 7.07 2.58 16.14
N ALA A 87 7.13 1.88 17.28
CA ALA A 87 8.26 1.01 17.62
C ALA A 87 8.47 -0.13 16.60
N GLN A 88 7.43 -0.51 15.85
CA GLN A 88 7.55 -1.52 14.77
C GLN A 88 8.47 -1.07 13.63
N PHE A 89 8.79 0.22 13.54
CA PHE A 89 9.65 0.81 12.50
C PHE A 89 11.08 1.07 12.99
N GLU A 90 11.44 0.63 14.20
CA GLU A 90 12.78 0.84 14.79
C GLU A 90 13.90 0.18 13.96
N ASP A 91 13.60 -0.92 13.26
CA ASP A 91 14.52 -1.61 12.36
C ASP A 91 14.50 -1.06 10.92
N GLY A 92 13.78 0.04 10.70
CA GLY A 92 13.64 0.70 9.40
C GLY A 92 12.25 0.52 8.79
N ALA A 93 12.03 1.24 7.70
CA ALA A 93 10.77 1.24 6.99
C ALA A 93 10.97 0.97 5.50
N SER A 94 9.93 0.51 4.82
CA SER A 94 10.00 0.22 3.40
C SER A 94 8.72 0.57 2.66
N ARG A 95 8.82 0.86 1.37
CA ARG A 95 7.66 1.10 0.50
C ARG A 95 7.89 0.50 -0.89
N ILE A 96 6.83 -0.08 -1.46
CA ILE A 96 6.79 -0.46 -2.88
C ILE A 96 6.33 0.74 -3.72
N TYR A 97 7.06 1.01 -4.78
CA TYR A 97 6.71 1.99 -5.80
C TYR A 97 6.55 1.32 -7.16
N PHE A 98 5.57 1.79 -7.94
CA PHE A 98 5.56 1.53 -9.37
C PHE A 98 6.67 2.34 -10.02
N SER A 99 7.59 1.68 -10.73
CA SER A 99 8.84 2.29 -11.19
C SER A 99 8.59 3.56 -12.01
N ASP A 100 7.69 3.49 -13.00
CA ASP A 100 7.37 4.65 -13.84
C ASP A 100 6.86 5.85 -13.02
N SER A 101 6.02 5.60 -12.01
CA SER A 101 5.51 6.66 -11.13
C SER A 101 6.60 7.25 -10.25
N LEU A 102 7.50 6.42 -9.72
CA LEU A 102 8.65 6.86 -8.93
C LEU A 102 9.61 7.72 -9.77
N HIS A 103 9.96 7.27 -10.97
CA HIS A 103 10.84 8.03 -11.85
C HIS A 103 10.19 9.32 -12.39
N ALA A 104 8.87 9.33 -12.58
CA ALA A 104 8.15 10.53 -12.99
C ALA A 104 8.00 11.55 -11.85
N ASN A 105 7.67 11.12 -10.63
CA ASN A 105 7.23 12.02 -9.56
C ASN A 105 8.22 12.16 -8.40
N GLY A 106 9.07 11.17 -8.17
CA GLY A 106 9.91 11.03 -6.98
C GLY A 106 9.23 10.23 -5.86
N PRO A 107 9.98 9.89 -4.79
CA PRO A 107 9.49 9.04 -3.70
C PRO A 107 8.47 9.70 -2.76
N GLY A 108 8.38 11.04 -2.75
CA GLY A 108 7.46 11.80 -1.91
C GLY A 108 6.21 12.29 -2.66
N GLN A 109 5.13 12.52 -1.92
CA GLN A 109 3.93 13.17 -2.43
C GLN A 109 4.12 14.69 -2.58
N ARG A 110 3.07 15.41 -3.02
CA ARG A 110 3.14 16.87 -3.21
C ARG A 110 3.43 17.65 -1.93
N ASP A 111 3.01 17.13 -0.78
CA ASP A 111 3.29 17.68 0.55
C ASP A 111 4.58 17.11 1.17
N HIS A 112 5.39 16.40 0.36
CA HIS A 112 6.63 15.74 0.77
C HIS A 112 6.45 14.56 1.74
N SER A 113 5.22 14.10 1.99
CA SER A 113 4.98 12.90 2.80
C SER A 113 5.10 11.62 1.96
N THR A 114 5.41 10.50 2.61
CA THR A 114 5.19 9.17 2.03
C THR A 114 4.80 8.16 3.10
N PHE A 115 3.90 7.24 2.75
CA PHE A 115 3.52 6.14 3.63
C PHE A 115 4.51 4.99 3.52
N VAL A 116 4.82 4.34 4.63
CA VAL A 116 5.81 3.27 4.72
C VAL A 116 5.29 2.13 5.60
N PHE A 117 5.79 0.93 5.35
CA PHE A 117 5.57 -0.28 6.14
C PHE A 117 6.83 -0.59 6.96
N PRO A 118 6.75 -1.35 8.07
CA PRO A 118 7.92 -1.95 8.67
C PRO A 118 8.67 -2.79 7.63
N THR A 119 9.99 -2.64 7.55
CA THR A 119 10.80 -3.40 6.57
C THR A 119 10.61 -4.91 6.74
N SER A 120 10.53 -5.39 7.98
CA SER A 120 10.29 -6.79 8.32
C SER A 120 8.97 -7.33 7.76
N GLU A 121 7.88 -6.57 7.86
CA GLU A 121 6.57 -6.97 7.34
C GLU A 121 6.54 -6.99 5.82
N LEU A 122 7.13 -5.99 5.16
CA LEU A 122 7.21 -5.99 3.71
C LEU A 122 8.05 -7.17 3.19
N GLN A 123 9.21 -7.42 3.81
CA GLN A 123 10.08 -8.53 3.43
C GLN A 123 9.36 -9.87 3.60
N LYS A 124 8.65 -10.06 4.72
CA LYS A 124 7.83 -11.25 4.96
C LYS A 124 6.78 -11.46 3.87
N ILE A 125 6.08 -10.41 3.43
CA ILE A 125 5.11 -10.52 2.33
C ILE A 125 5.81 -10.95 1.03
N LEU A 126 6.97 -10.35 0.71
CA LEU A 126 7.71 -10.70 -0.50
C LEU A 126 8.21 -12.15 -0.46
N ASP A 127 8.69 -12.62 0.69
CA ASP A 127 9.17 -13.99 0.89
C ASP A 127 8.03 -15.01 0.81
N GLU A 128 6.90 -14.75 1.48
CA GLU A 128 5.74 -15.65 1.50
C GLU A 128 5.07 -15.78 0.12
N THR A 129 5.03 -14.67 -0.64
CA THR A 129 4.41 -14.64 -1.98
C THR A 129 5.36 -15.04 -3.10
N GLY A 130 6.67 -15.12 -2.82
CA GLY A 130 7.70 -15.40 -3.82
C GLY A 130 7.69 -14.42 -5.01
N GLY A 131 7.27 -13.17 -4.80
CA GLY A 131 7.14 -12.18 -5.87
C GLY A 131 5.88 -12.31 -6.75
N ASN A 132 4.87 -13.08 -6.33
CA ASN A 132 3.60 -13.17 -7.05
C ASN A 132 2.82 -11.84 -6.94
N ALA A 133 2.61 -11.17 -8.07
CA ALA A 133 1.95 -9.87 -8.14
C ALA A 133 0.50 -9.89 -7.62
N ASN A 134 -0.24 -10.98 -7.85
CA ASN A 134 -1.63 -11.08 -7.38
C ASN A 134 -1.68 -11.18 -5.86
N GLU A 135 -0.83 -12.02 -5.29
CA GLU A 135 -0.79 -12.25 -3.84
C GLU A 135 -0.25 -11.03 -3.09
N ILE A 136 0.79 -10.37 -3.62
CA ILE A 136 1.30 -9.10 -3.07
C ILE A 136 0.18 -8.05 -3.06
N ALA A 137 -0.54 -7.89 -4.17
CA ALA A 137 -1.64 -6.94 -4.25
C ALA A 137 -2.73 -7.24 -3.21
N ASP A 138 -3.13 -8.51 -3.06
CA ASP A 138 -4.11 -8.92 -2.06
C ASP A 138 -3.63 -8.62 -0.63
N ARG A 139 -2.37 -8.91 -0.31
CA ARG A 139 -1.79 -8.66 1.02
C ARG A 139 -1.73 -7.18 1.34
N LEU A 140 -1.38 -6.34 0.37
CA LEU A 140 -1.34 -4.89 0.52
C LEU A 140 -2.72 -4.23 0.39
N GLY A 141 -3.78 -4.99 0.10
CA GLY A 141 -5.12 -4.44 -0.12
C GLY A 141 -5.20 -3.52 -1.34
N ILE A 142 -4.29 -3.67 -2.30
CA ILE A 142 -4.25 -2.89 -3.55
C ILE A 142 -5.03 -3.65 -4.63
N GLU A 143 -5.76 -2.94 -5.47
CA GLU A 143 -6.44 -3.56 -6.61
C GLU A 143 -5.40 -4.22 -7.53
N ARG A 144 -5.49 -5.56 -7.72
CA ARG A 144 -4.55 -6.35 -8.54
C ARG A 144 -4.20 -5.72 -9.88
N LYS A 145 -5.18 -5.11 -10.57
CA LYS A 145 -5.00 -4.48 -11.88
C LYS A 145 -3.86 -3.44 -11.92
N TRP A 146 -3.51 -2.84 -10.78
CA TRP A 146 -2.41 -1.86 -10.71
C TRP A 146 -1.05 -2.50 -10.87
N PHE A 147 -0.94 -3.81 -10.59
CA PHE A 147 0.28 -4.58 -10.75
C PHE A 147 0.44 -5.18 -12.14
N PHE A 148 -0.48 -4.97 -13.07
CA PHE A 148 -0.43 -5.53 -14.42
C PHE A 148 -0.64 -4.46 -15.49
N ASP A 149 0.07 -4.58 -16.61
CA ASP A 149 -0.14 -3.76 -17.80
C ASP A 149 -1.38 -4.23 -18.61
N ASP A 150 -1.66 -3.54 -19.72
CA ASP A 150 -2.78 -3.88 -20.61
C ASP A 150 -2.64 -5.26 -21.28
N ASN A 151 -1.43 -5.83 -21.33
CA ASN A 151 -1.16 -7.18 -21.83
C ASN A 151 -1.31 -8.23 -20.71
N GLY A 152 -1.54 -7.79 -19.48
CA GLY A 152 -1.67 -8.61 -18.29
C GLY A 152 -0.32 -9.06 -17.72
N ASP A 153 0.79 -8.46 -18.11
CA ASP A 153 2.13 -8.72 -17.59
C ASP A 153 2.44 -7.86 -16.35
N PRO A 154 3.15 -8.38 -15.33
CA PRO A 154 3.43 -7.60 -14.14
C PRO A 154 4.23 -6.33 -14.47
N VAL A 155 3.79 -5.18 -13.95
CA VAL A 155 4.51 -3.92 -14.12
C VAL A 155 5.78 -3.89 -13.25
N PRO A 156 6.86 -3.20 -13.67
CA PRO A 156 8.07 -3.07 -12.85
C PRO A 156 7.80 -2.30 -11.57
N VAL A 157 8.26 -2.83 -10.43
CA VAL A 157 8.20 -2.14 -9.14
C VAL A 157 9.57 -2.07 -8.49
N GLU A 158 9.77 -1.01 -7.70
CA GLU A 158 10.97 -0.80 -6.89
C GLU A 158 10.56 -0.75 -5.42
N VAL A 159 11.26 -1.50 -4.58
CA VAL A 159 11.19 -1.34 -3.13
C VAL A 159 12.24 -0.33 -2.72
N ARG A 160 11.88 0.64 -1.87
CA ARG A 160 12.87 1.48 -1.18
C ARG A 160 12.86 1.14 0.29
N HIS A 161 14.05 0.81 0.81
CA HIS A 161 14.30 0.51 2.21
C HIS A 161 14.95 1.71 2.89
N PHE A 162 14.25 2.33 3.81
CA PHE A 162 14.71 3.48 4.59
C PHE A 162 15.34 2.99 5.89
N ASP A 163 16.61 3.34 6.09
CA ASP A 163 17.28 3.08 7.36
C ASP A 163 16.61 3.89 8.49
N PRO A 164 16.68 3.46 9.75
CA PRO A 164 16.11 4.19 10.88
C PRO A 164 16.54 5.67 10.93
N SER A 165 17.77 5.97 10.52
CA SER A 165 18.29 7.34 10.45
C SER A 165 17.66 8.21 9.37
N GLU A 166 16.98 7.62 8.38
CA GLU A 166 16.31 8.30 7.28
C GLU A 166 14.82 8.54 7.55
N LEU A 167 14.26 7.99 8.64
CA LEU A 167 12.84 8.09 9.01
C LEU A 167 12.50 9.47 9.61
N THR A 168 12.72 10.51 8.83
CA THR A 168 12.46 11.90 9.22
C THR A 168 10.97 12.09 9.51
N ASN A 169 10.65 12.60 10.70
CA ASN A 169 9.28 12.87 11.14
C ASN A 169 8.35 11.63 11.03
N LEU A 170 8.87 10.45 11.41
CA LEU A 170 8.07 9.24 11.54
C LEU A 170 6.89 9.46 12.50
N ARG A 171 5.68 9.26 11.99
CA ARG A 171 4.44 9.52 12.73
C ARG A 171 3.29 8.64 12.28
N MET A 172 2.23 8.62 13.09
CA MET A 172 0.95 8.02 12.71
C MET A 172 0.36 8.76 11.51
N PRO A 173 -0.21 8.03 10.53
CA PRO A 173 -0.97 8.67 9.47
C PRO A 173 -2.21 9.38 10.06
N SER A 174 -2.43 10.62 9.63
CA SER A 174 -3.57 11.43 10.08
C SER A 174 -4.77 11.38 9.12
N GLY A 175 -4.53 11.00 7.86
CA GLY A 175 -5.52 11.09 6.78
C GLY A 175 -5.52 12.46 6.09
N ASN A 176 -4.66 13.40 6.55
CA ASN A 176 -4.47 14.71 5.94
C ASN A 176 -3.33 14.72 4.91
N GLU A 177 -2.56 13.63 4.83
CA GLU A 177 -1.45 13.50 3.88
C GLU A 177 -1.98 13.44 2.44
N ALA A 178 -1.24 14.03 1.50
CA ALA A 178 -1.63 14.06 0.08
C ALA A 178 -1.79 12.66 -0.54
N GLY A 179 -1.20 11.63 0.07
CA GLY A 179 -1.34 10.23 -0.33
C GLY A 179 -2.54 9.49 0.26
N ALA A 180 -3.25 10.08 1.24
CA ALA A 180 -4.43 9.46 1.84
C ALA A 180 -5.58 9.39 0.82
N ASN A 181 -6.18 8.20 0.69
CA ASN A 181 -7.22 7.93 -0.31
C ASN A 181 -8.49 7.37 0.35
N ASP A 182 -9.46 6.94 -0.46
CA ASP A 182 -10.75 6.44 0.04
C ASP A 182 -10.67 5.17 0.90
N ASN A 183 -9.55 4.45 0.84
CA ASN A 183 -9.31 3.24 1.62
C ASN A 183 -8.49 3.49 2.89
N TRP A 184 -8.03 4.72 3.11
CA TRP A 184 -7.33 5.08 4.34
C TRP A 184 -8.26 4.91 5.53
N ILE A 185 -7.72 4.34 6.60
CA ILE A 185 -8.41 4.16 7.89
C ILE A 185 -7.52 4.70 9.01
N PRO A 186 -8.12 5.26 10.08
CA PRO A 186 -7.39 5.69 11.26
C PRO A 186 -6.76 4.50 12.00
N GLY A 187 -5.69 4.78 12.74
CA GLY A 187 -5.02 3.76 13.58
C GLY A 187 -3.76 3.15 12.97
N GLY A 188 -3.31 3.62 11.81
CA GLY A 188 -2.00 3.28 11.24
C GLY A 188 -1.91 1.86 10.68
N HIS A 189 -3.01 1.29 10.19
CA HIS A 189 -2.98 -0.02 9.56
C HIS A 189 -3.65 0.04 8.19
N LEU A 190 -3.17 -0.77 7.26
CA LEU A 190 -3.94 -1.10 6.08
C LEU A 190 -5.19 -1.88 6.48
N PRO A 191 -6.24 -1.90 5.64
CA PRO A 191 -7.41 -2.75 5.86
C PRO A 191 -7.06 -4.23 6.11
N THR A 192 -5.95 -4.71 5.55
CA THR A 192 -5.46 -6.08 5.70
C THR A 192 -4.73 -6.34 7.02
N GLY A 193 -4.58 -5.33 7.87
CA GLY A 193 -3.93 -5.42 9.18
C GLY A 193 -2.42 -5.18 9.18
N ILE A 194 -1.84 -4.75 8.06
CA ILE A 194 -0.41 -4.43 7.98
C ILE A 194 -0.16 -3.05 8.60
N PRO A 195 0.82 -2.89 9.51
CA PRO A 195 1.18 -1.58 10.07
C PRO A 195 1.70 -0.62 9.01
N GLU A 196 1.26 0.62 9.08
CA GLU A 196 1.67 1.72 8.21
C GLU A 196 1.96 2.97 9.03
N ALA A 197 2.95 3.75 8.59
CA ALA A 197 3.32 5.04 9.15
C ALA A 197 3.63 6.04 8.03
N VAL A 198 3.82 7.31 8.39
CA VAL A 198 4.23 8.36 7.45
C VAL A 198 5.59 8.90 7.86
N ILE A 199 6.44 9.13 6.87
CA ILE A 199 7.68 9.89 7.00
C ILE A 199 7.68 11.07 6.03
N ASP A 200 8.55 12.03 6.29
CA ASP A 200 8.82 13.13 5.37
C ASP A 200 10.02 12.81 4.48
N VAL A 201 9.87 13.12 3.19
CA VAL A 201 10.86 12.95 2.14
C VAL A 201 11.46 14.32 1.82
N PRO A 202 12.78 14.46 1.59
CA PRO A 202 13.38 15.73 1.23
C PRO A 202 12.72 16.35 -0.02
N PRO A 203 12.45 17.67 -0.05
CA PRO A 203 11.89 18.33 -1.22
C PRO A 203 12.71 18.20 -2.50
N SER A 204 14.01 17.92 -2.38
CA SER A 204 14.92 17.65 -3.49
C SER A 204 14.79 16.24 -4.08
N ALA A 205 14.07 15.32 -3.43
CA ALA A 205 13.85 13.97 -3.95
C ALA A 205 12.67 13.96 -4.92
N THR A 206 12.87 14.56 -6.08
CA THR A 206 11.89 14.71 -7.15
C THR A 206 12.15 13.74 -8.31
N GLY A 207 11.09 13.46 -9.09
CA GLY A 207 11.20 12.74 -10.35
C GLY A 207 11.29 13.67 -11.56
N VAL A 208 11.57 13.11 -12.74
CA VAL A 208 11.80 13.85 -14.01
C VAL A 208 10.63 14.80 -14.33
N GLY A 209 9.39 14.43 -14.01
CA GLY A 209 8.20 15.22 -14.30
C GLY A 209 8.00 16.45 -13.42
N ARG A 210 8.75 16.59 -12.32
CA ARG A 210 8.72 17.75 -11.42
C ARG A 210 10.02 18.56 -11.42
N ASP A 211 10.96 18.13 -12.25
CA ASP A 211 12.26 18.75 -12.42
C ASP A 211 12.15 19.88 -13.46
N LEU A 212 12.03 21.12 -12.98
CA LEU A 212 12.03 22.32 -13.82
C LEU A 212 13.45 22.79 -14.18
N ASP A 213 14.48 22.25 -13.52
CA ASP A 213 15.86 22.72 -13.55
C ASP A 213 16.84 21.72 -14.20
N ASN A 214 16.34 20.58 -14.68
CA ASN A 214 17.07 19.47 -15.28
C ASN A 214 18.10 18.82 -14.32
N ASP A 215 17.76 18.76 -13.04
CA ASP A 215 18.54 18.24 -11.91
C ASP A 215 18.18 16.81 -11.45
N TYR A 216 17.38 16.09 -12.24
CA TYR A 216 16.97 14.71 -11.97
C TYR A 216 18.12 13.82 -11.51
N ASN A 217 18.09 13.47 -10.23
CA ASN A 217 19.13 12.67 -9.61
C ASN A 217 18.54 11.69 -8.58
N PRO A 218 18.23 10.45 -9.02
CA PRO A 218 17.78 9.38 -8.12
C PRO A 218 18.74 9.03 -6.99
N GLY A 219 20.02 9.42 -7.09
CA GLY A 219 21.00 9.24 -6.02
C GLY A 219 20.74 10.13 -4.80
N LEU A 220 19.87 11.14 -4.91
CA LEU A 220 19.42 11.98 -3.79
C LEU A 220 18.14 11.46 -3.12
N TRP A 221 17.53 10.41 -3.67
CA TRP A 221 16.33 9.83 -3.09
C TRP A 221 16.69 9.06 -1.81
N PRO A 222 15.97 9.28 -0.70
CA PRO A 222 16.19 8.52 0.53
C PRO A 222 15.86 7.05 0.36
N GLY A 223 16.43 6.22 1.22
CA GLY A 223 16.29 4.78 1.20
C GLY A 223 17.08 4.10 0.08
N THR A 224 17.50 2.87 0.31
CA THR A 224 18.17 2.05 -0.69
C THR A 224 17.14 1.42 -1.63
N GLY A 225 17.30 1.63 -2.94
CA GLY A 225 16.44 1.05 -3.96
C GLY A 225 16.79 -0.40 -4.27
N GLN A 226 15.77 -1.26 -4.33
CA GLN A 226 15.84 -2.65 -4.75
C GLN A 226 14.78 -2.90 -5.84
N GLY A 227 15.25 -3.23 -7.04
CA GLY A 227 14.35 -3.66 -8.12
C GLY A 227 13.71 -5.01 -7.79
N LEU A 228 12.40 -5.12 -7.97
CA LEU A 228 11.66 -6.35 -7.74
C LEU A 228 11.10 -6.88 -9.06
N THR A 229 11.47 -8.12 -9.41
CA THR A 229 10.85 -8.81 -10.54
C THR A 229 9.61 -9.52 -10.07
N LEU A 230 8.46 -9.12 -10.59
CA LEU A 230 7.18 -9.72 -10.26
C LEU A 230 6.81 -10.85 -11.23
N HIS A 231 6.02 -11.80 -10.73
CA HIS A 231 5.54 -12.95 -11.49
C HIS A 231 4.01 -13.10 -11.36
N LYS A 232 3.40 -13.86 -12.27
CA LYS A 232 1.95 -14.11 -12.28
C LYS A 232 1.57 -15.29 -11.39
#